data_AF-X1PW58-F1
#
_entry.id   AF-X1PW58-F1
#
_cell.length_a   1.000
_cell.length_b   1.000
_cell.length_c   1.000
_cell.angle_alpha   90.00
_cell.angle_beta   90.00
_cell.angle_gamma   90.00
#
_symmetry.space_group_name_H-M   'P 1'
#
loop_
_entity.id
_entity.type
_entity.pdbx_description
1 polymer ?
#
loop_
_entity_poly.entity_id
_entity_poly.type
_entity_poly.pdbx_seq_one_letter_code
_entity_poly.pdbx_strand_id
1 'polypeptide(L)'
;MKKNKIAKQKYNQAENLLYNLLNIKKEKIKNLEIEKTYETNFKEVWNAHRIDAEFFHRKFLGILDLLNYCPFNLKKLKNHVKISPERINPKESPYKKKSFKYVSIAKISENGEIYKWDEFYGWEAPSRARVLIKKNDILIPSLAGTFNKIALIPEDLDNHLATTGCFNVRAKKDNPEFLFLLFRNPIFKSQLEQQTTGAIMSAIP
;
A
#
# COMPACT_ATOMS: atom_id res chain seq x y z
N MET A 1 -3.42 -21.57 -14.99
CA MET A 1 -3.72 -22.16 -13.65
C MET A 1 -2.48 -22.60 -12.87
N LYS A 2 -1.53 -23.36 -13.45
CA LYS A 2 -0.32 -23.85 -12.73
C LYS A 2 0.59 -22.71 -12.21
N LYS A 3 0.81 -21.66 -13.01
CA LYS A 3 1.61 -20.47 -12.62
C LYS A 3 1.05 -19.75 -11.39
N ASN A 4 -0.26 -19.50 -11.35
CA ASN A 4 -0.91 -18.82 -10.21
C ASN A 4 -0.84 -19.67 -8.93
N LYS A 5 -0.94 -20.99 -9.04
CA LYS A 5 -0.78 -21.90 -7.90
C LYS A 5 0.63 -21.82 -7.31
N ILE A 6 1.65 -21.85 -8.17
CA ILE A 6 3.07 -21.73 -7.74
C ILE A 6 3.33 -20.35 -7.12
N ALA A 7 2.84 -19.28 -7.74
CA ALA A 7 2.99 -17.93 -7.23
C ALA A 7 2.38 -17.79 -5.82
N LYS A 8 1.16 -18.31 -5.61
CA LYS A 8 0.51 -18.32 -4.29
C LYS A 8 1.32 -19.13 -3.27
N GLN A 9 1.86 -20.28 -3.65
CA GLN A 9 2.72 -21.08 -2.77
C GLN A 9 3.99 -20.32 -2.37
N LYS A 10 4.69 -19.70 -3.33
CA LYS A 10 5.90 -18.91 -3.08
C LYS A 10 5.62 -17.68 -2.21
N TYR A 11 4.50 -17.00 -2.44
CA TYR A 11 4.05 -15.89 -1.60
C TYR A 11 3.83 -16.34 -0.15
N ASN A 12 3.10 -17.44 0.05
CA ASN A 12 2.88 -17.99 1.40
C ASN A 12 4.19 -18.41 2.08
N GLN A 13 5.15 -18.97 1.33
CA GLN A 13 6.48 -19.29 1.84
C GLN A 13 7.23 -18.04 2.29
N ALA A 14 7.24 -16.98 1.48
CA ALA A 14 7.88 -15.71 1.81
C ALA A 14 7.22 -15.05 3.03
N GLU A 15 5.89 -15.08 3.11
CA GLU A 15 5.16 -14.56 4.26
C GLU A 15 5.51 -15.32 5.55
N ASN A 16 5.53 -16.65 5.51
CA ASN A 16 5.91 -17.46 6.68
C ASN A 16 7.36 -17.20 7.10
N LEU A 17 8.28 -17.04 6.14
CA LEU A 17 9.66 -16.69 6.42
C LEU A 17 9.75 -15.33 7.14
N LEU A 18 9.00 -14.32 6.68
CA LEU A 18 8.96 -13.01 7.32
C LEU A 18 8.49 -13.12 8.77
N TYR A 19 7.39 -13.83 9.04
CA TYR A 19 6.89 -14.00 10.42
C TYR A 19 7.88 -14.71 11.34
N ASN A 20 8.56 -15.75 10.83
CA ASN A 20 9.60 -16.45 11.58
C ASN A 20 10.78 -15.53 11.90
N LEU A 21 11.23 -14.72 10.93
CA LEU A 21 12.30 -13.75 11.14
C LEU A 21 11.93 -12.70 12.19
N LEU A 22 10.71 -12.16 12.11
CA LEU A 22 10.23 -11.16 13.07
C LEU A 22 9.93 -11.74 14.46
N ASN A 23 9.96 -13.07 14.62
CA ASN A 23 9.50 -13.77 15.83
C ASN A 23 8.04 -13.40 16.21
N ILE A 24 7.18 -13.19 15.20
CA ILE A 24 5.77 -12.84 15.37
C ILE A 24 4.91 -14.01 14.91
N LYS A 25 4.07 -14.52 15.81
CA LYS A 25 3.06 -15.55 15.51
C LYS A 25 1.83 -14.93 14.86
N LYS A 26 1.31 -15.53 13.78
CA LYS A 26 0.10 -15.05 13.08
C LYS A 26 -1.12 -15.00 13.99
N GLU A 27 -1.21 -15.92 14.96
CA GLU A 27 -2.28 -15.97 15.95
C GLU A 27 -2.29 -14.73 16.84
N LYS A 28 -1.12 -14.19 17.21
CA LYS A 28 -1.05 -12.96 18.00
C LYS A 28 -1.69 -11.80 17.26
N ILE A 29 -1.43 -11.66 15.95
CA ILE A 29 -2.03 -10.60 15.13
C ILE A 29 -3.56 -10.74 15.07
N LYS A 30 -4.06 -11.96 14.84
CA LYS A 30 -5.51 -12.23 14.81
C LYS A 30 -6.18 -11.91 16.15
N ASN A 31 -5.53 -12.21 17.27
CA ASN A 31 -6.08 -11.92 18.59
C ASN A 31 -6.25 -10.41 18.82
N LEU A 32 -5.32 -9.58 18.30
CA LEU A 32 -5.44 -8.12 18.39
C LEU A 32 -6.63 -7.56 17.61
N GLU A 33 -7.05 -8.22 16.52
CA GLU A 33 -8.23 -7.84 15.72
C GLU A 33 -9.54 -8.16 16.44
N ILE A 34 -9.56 -9.21 17.27
CA ILE A 34 -10.76 -9.68 17.98
C ILE A 34 -11.04 -8.83 19.23
N GLU A 35 -10.00 -8.24 19.82
CA GLU A 35 -10.09 -7.46 21.06
C GLU A 35 -10.85 -6.15 20.85
N LYS A 36 -12.11 -6.09 21.34
CA LYS A 36 -13.02 -4.96 21.12
C LYS A 36 -12.91 -3.85 22.18
N THR A 37 -12.25 -4.13 23.29
CA THR A 37 -12.13 -3.21 24.42
C THR A 37 -10.70 -2.72 24.50
N TYR A 38 -10.51 -1.40 24.55
CA TYR A 38 -9.23 -0.78 24.81
C TYR A 38 -9.46 0.56 25.49
N GLU A 39 -8.44 1.01 26.21
CA GLU A 39 -8.40 2.32 26.83
C GLU A 39 -7.16 3.06 26.33
N THR A 40 -7.29 4.37 26.19
CA THR A 40 -6.18 5.27 25.90
C THR A 40 -6.29 6.45 26.85
N ASN A 41 -5.14 6.97 27.29
CA ASN A 41 -5.13 8.11 28.20
C ASN A 41 -5.21 9.43 27.41
N PHE A 42 -5.59 10.51 28.10
CA PHE A 42 -5.72 11.83 27.49
C PHE A 42 -4.41 12.33 26.85
N LYS A 43 -3.25 11.95 27.39
CA LYS A 43 -1.94 12.36 26.84
C LYS A 43 -1.68 11.75 25.47
N GLU A 44 -2.04 10.48 25.25
CA GLU A 44 -1.93 9.80 23.95
C GLU A 44 -2.85 10.44 22.91
N VAL A 45 -4.10 10.68 23.29
CA VAL A 45 -5.10 11.41 22.50
C VAL A 45 -4.58 12.79 22.07
N TRP A 46 -4.06 13.55 23.03
CA TRP A 46 -3.49 14.87 22.79
C TRP A 46 -2.31 14.83 21.82
N ASN A 47 -1.36 13.90 22.02
CA ASN A 47 -0.20 13.77 21.16
C ASN A 47 -0.55 13.34 19.73
N ALA A 48 -1.53 12.43 19.59
CA ALA A 48 -1.98 11.95 18.29
C ALA A 48 -2.82 12.98 17.53
N HIS A 49 -3.34 14.01 18.20
CA HIS A 49 -4.30 14.96 17.65
C HIS A 49 -5.56 14.25 17.08
N ARG A 50 -5.96 13.15 17.73
CA ARG A 50 -7.06 12.27 17.34
C ARG A 50 -7.84 11.86 18.58
N ILE A 51 -9.17 11.87 18.50
CA ILE A 51 -10.08 11.45 19.60
C ILE A 51 -10.97 10.26 19.20
N ASP A 52 -10.85 9.78 17.96
CA ASP A 52 -11.69 8.69 17.47
C ASP A 52 -11.19 7.33 17.96
N ALA A 53 -12.15 6.50 18.36
CA ALA A 53 -11.95 5.16 18.86
C ALA A 53 -11.08 4.30 17.92
N GLU A 54 -11.42 4.29 16.62
CA GLU A 54 -10.76 3.43 15.63
C GLU A 54 -9.24 3.59 15.63
N PHE A 55 -8.72 4.83 15.71
CA PHE A 55 -7.28 5.11 15.72
C PHE A 55 -6.53 4.43 16.88
N PHE A 56 -7.15 4.33 18.06
CA PHE A 56 -6.56 3.76 19.27
C PHE A 56 -6.88 2.28 19.47
N HIS A 57 -7.56 1.65 18.50
CA HIS A 57 -7.90 0.24 18.60
C HIS A 57 -6.66 -0.65 18.75
N ARG A 58 -6.77 -1.68 19.59
CA ARG A 58 -5.69 -2.61 19.91
C ARG A 58 -5.06 -3.31 18.70
N LYS A 59 -5.81 -3.52 17.61
CA LYS A 59 -5.30 -4.06 16.34
C LYS A 59 -4.20 -3.21 15.71
N PHE A 60 -4.12 -1.91 16.04
CA PHE A 60 -3.07 -1.02 15.56
C PHE A 60 -1.94 -0.89 16.59
N LEU A 61 -2.28 -0.53 17.82
CA LEU A 61 -1.28 -0.33 18.88
C LEU A 61 -0.50 -1.61 19.22
N GLY A 62 -1.19 -2.75 19.24
CA GLY A 62 -0.54 -4.04 19.48
C GLY A 62 0.42 -4.46 18.38
N ILE A 63 0.22 -4.00 17.14
CA ILE A 63 1.19 -4.23 16.06
C ILE A 63 2.49 -3.46 16.32
N LEU A 64 2.39 -2.22 16.81
CA LEU A 64 3.56 -1.44 17.20
C LEU A 64 4.31 -2.10 18.36
N ASP A 65 3.58 -2.63 19.36
CA ASP A 65 4.18 -3.40 20.45
C ASP A 65 4.92 -4.62 19.92
N LEU A 66 4.29 -5.43 19.06
CA LEU A 66 4.92 -6.61 18.45
C LEU A 66 6.19 -6.26 17.69
N LEU A 67 6.20 -5.13 16.97
CA LEU A 67 7.38 -4.64 16.27
C LEU A 67 8.51 -4.26 17.24
N ASN A 68 8.20 -3.68 18.40
CA ASN A 68 9.21 -3.32 19.41
C ASN A 68 9.91 -4.54 20.03
N TYR A 69 9.28 -5.72 20.02
CA TYR A 69 9.88 -6.98 20.50
C TYR A 69 10.60 -7.76 19.39
N CYS A 70 10.65 -7.25 18.16
CA CYS A 70 11.37 -7.92 17.07
C CYS A 70 12.89 -7.87 17.30
N PRO A 71 13.66 -8.87 16.83
CA PRO A 71 15.12 -8.91 16.97
C PRO A 71 15.85 -7.90 16.07
N PHE A 72 15.13 -7.08 15.30
CA PHE A 72 15.67 -6.15 14.32
C PHE A 72 15.49 -4.70 14.76
N ASN A 73 16.45 -3.86 14.38
CA ASN A 73 16.32 -2.42 14.57
C ASN A 73 15.25 -1.84 13.63
N LEU A 74 14.21 -1.23 14.21
CA LEU A 74 13.13 -0.59 13.47
C LEU A 74 13.59 0.73 12.85
N LYS A 75 13.29 0.93 11.56
CA LYS A 75 13.59 2.17 10.83
C LYS A 75 12.32 2.72 10.22
N LYS A 76 12.21 4.06 10.22
CA LYS A 76 11.08 4.75 9.56
C LYS A 76 11.12 4.48 8.05
N LEU A 77 9.99 4.06 7.48
CA LEU A 77 9.89 3.72 6.07
C LEU A 77 10.31 4.87 5.14
N LYS A 78 9.99 6.12 5.49
CA LYS A 78 10.38 7.33 4.74
C LYS A 78 11.90 7.45 4.47
N ASN A 79 12.72 6.79 5.29
CA ASN A 79 14.18 6.79 5.10
C ASN A 79 14.59 5.88 3.92
N HIS A 80 13.78 4.88 3.58
CA HIS A 80 14.06 3.86 2.58
C HIS A 80 13.22 3.99 1.29
N VAL A 81 12.17 4.81 1.31
CA VAL A 81 11.32 5.05 0.14
C VAL A 81 11.12 6.55 -0.14
N LYS A 82 10.68 6.85 -1.35
CA LYS A 82 10.21 8.15 -1.84
C LYS A 82 8.77 7.98 -2.30
N ILE A 83 7.87 8.86 -1.88
CA ILE A 83 6.59 9.01 -2.57
C ILE A 83 6.87 9.87 -3.81
N SER A 84 6.63 9.34 -5.00
CA SER A 84 6.84 10.05 -6.25
C SER A 84 5.78 11.15 -6.42
N PRO A 85 6.19 12.42 -6.53
CA PRO A 85 5.25 13.50 -6.84
C PRO A 85 4.96 13.62 -8.34
N GLU A 86 5.57 12.78 -9.19
CA GLU A 86 5.50 12.88 -10.64
C GLU A 86 4.06 12.70 -11.13
N ARG A 87 3.48 13.80 -11.58
CA ARG A 87 2.16 13.85 -12.19
C ARG A 87 2.27 14.59 -13.52
N ILE A 88 1.50 14.14 -14.50
CA ILE A 88 1.35 14.82 -15.79
C ILE A 88 -0.13 15.11 -16.02
N ASN A 89 -0.44 16.15 -16.79
CA ASN A 89 -1.76 16.33 -17.38
C ASN A 89 -1.74 15.79 -18.82
N PRO A 90 -2.31 14.60 -19.11
CA PRO A 90 -2.24 14.02 -20.44
C PRO A 90 -2.97 14.84 -21.49
N LYS A 91 -3.91 15.71 -21.09
CA LYS A 91 -4.68 16.57 -22.01
C LYS A 91 -3.88 17.75 -22.56
N GLU A 92 -2.71 18.04 -21.98
CA GLU A 92 -1.84 19.15 -22.36
C GLU A 92 -0.66 18.69 -23.23
N SER A 93 -0.03 19.62 -23.93
CA SER A 93 1.21 19.37 -24.68
C SER A 93 2.36 19.04 -23.71
N PRO A 94 3.28 18.11 -24.02
CA PRO A 94 3.40 17.32 -25.26
C PRO A 94 2.57 16.02 -25.25
N TYR A 95 1.82 15.73 -24.19
CA TYR A 95 1.18 14.44 -23.96
C TYR A 95 -0.15 14.26 -24.68
N LYS A 96 -0.78 15.34 -25.14
CA LYS A 96 -2.11 15.34 -25.75
C LYS A 96 -2.27 14.25 -26.80
N LYS A 97 -1.27 14.07 -27.68
CA LYS A 97 -1.29 13.07 -28.76
C LYS A 97 -0.61 11.73 -28.43
N LYS A 98 -0.09 11.57 -27.22
CA LYS A 98 0.55 10.33 -26.76
C LYS A 98 -0.53 9.35 -26.28
N SER A 99 -0.38 8.07 -26.59
CA SER A 99 -1.20 7.00 -26.02
C SER A 99 -0.66 6.58 -24.64
N PHE A 100 -1.56 6.28 -23.72
CA PHE A 100 -1.24 5.81 -22.40
C PHE A 100 -2.06 4.58 -22.04
N LYS A 101 -1.39 3.59 -21.45
CA LYS A 101 -2.02 2.61 -20.58
C LYS A 101 -2.32 3.25 -19.23
N TYR A 102 -3.48 2.92 -18.67
CA TYR A 102 -3.96 3.47 -17.41
C TYR A 102 -4.37 2.38 -16.43
N VAL A 103 -3.78 2.45 -15.24
CA VAL A 103 -4.05 1.53 -14.13
C VAL A 103 -4.89 2.24 -13.08
N SER A 104 -6.15 1.82 -12.94
CA SER A 104 -6.99 2.16 -11.79
C SER A 104 -6.95 1.06 -10.72
N ILE A 105 -7.34 1.39 -9.48
CA ILE A 105 -7.40 0.41 -8.38
C ILE A 105 -8.26 -0.81 -8.76
N ALA A 106 -9.32 -0.62 -9.54
CA ALA A 106 -10.18 -1.71 -9.98
C ALA A 106 -9.42 -2.77 -10.81
N LYS A 107 -8.38 -2.37 -11.54
CA LYS A 107 -7.57 -3.25 -12.41
C LYS A 107 -6.44 -3.97 -11.68
N ILE A 108 -6.35 -3.78 -10.36
CA ILE A 108 -5.39 -4.48 -9.50
C ILE A 108 -6.17 -5.53 -8.68
N SER A 109 -5.71 -6.77 -8.70
CA SER A 109 -6.25 -7.84 -7.87
C SER A 109 -5.57 -7.89 -6.50
N GLU A 110 -6.18 -8.59 -5.55
CA GLU A 110 -5.68 -8.69 -4.16
C GLU A 110 -4.34 -9.44 -4.04
N ASN A 111 -3.98 -10.22 -5.06
CA ASN A 111 -2.66 -10.84 -5.19
C ASN A 111 -1.58 -9.84 -5.66
N GLY A 112 -1.93 -8.57 -5.90
CA GLY A 112 -1.07 -7.49 -6.38
C GLY A 112 -0.76 -7.52 -7.87
N GLU A 113 -1.47 -8.34 -8.64
CA GLU A 113 -1.35 -8.41 -10.10
C GLU A 113 -2.17 -7.29 -10.78
N ILE A 114 -1.56 -6.63 -11.76
CA ILE A 114 -2.25 -5.72 -12.67
C ILE A 114 -2.74 -6.56 -13.84
N TYR A 115 -4.00 -6.96 -13.80
CA TYR A 115 -4.53 -7.96 -14.75
C TYR A 115 -5.10 -7.32 -16.03
N LYS A 116 -5.37 -6.01 -16.02
CA LYS A 116 -5.87 -5.21 -17.15
C LYS A 116 -5.39 -3.77 -17.03
N TRP A 117 -5.53 -3.01 -18.10
CA TRP A 117 -5.42 -1.55 -18.12
C TRP A 117 -6.40 -0.99 -19.15
N ASP A 118 -6.74 0.29 -19.02
CA ASP A 118 -7.47 1.02 -20.05
C ASP A 118 -6.45 1.74 -20.95
N GLU A 119 -6.74 1.90 -22.23
CA GLU A 119 -5.89 2.63 -23.18
C GLU A 119 -6.63 3.81 -23.76
N PHE A 120 -5.94 4.95 -23.85
CA PHE A 120 -6.49 6.17 -24.44
C PHE A 120 -5.37 7.08 -24.93
N TYR A 121 -5.71 8.03 -25.79
CA TYR A 121 -4.84 9.17 -26.07
C TYR A 121 -4.96 10.24 -24.98
N GLY A 122 -3.92 11.05 -24.81
CA GLY A 122 -3.87 12.09 -23.78
C GLY A 122 -5.09 13.02 -23.78
N TRP A 123 -5.62 13.38 -24.95
CA TRP A 123 -6.83 14.21 -25.08
C TRP A 123 -8.10 13.58 -24.50
N GLU A 124 -8.18 12.24 -24.45
CA GLU A 124 -9.28 11.44 -23.89
C GLU A 124 -9.11 11.12 -22.40
N ALA A 125 -7.95 11.45 -21.81
CA ALA A 125 -7.58 10.93 -20.49
C ALA A 125 -8.61 11.28 -19.39
N PRO A 126 -9.02 10.30 -18.57
CA PRO A 126 -9.86 10.56 -17.39
C PRO A 126 -9.21 11.58 -16.45
N SER A 127 -10.01 12.29 -15.64
CA SER A 127 -9.50 13.31 -14.71
C SER A 127 -8.48 12.76 -13.71
N ARG A 128 -8.65 11.50 -13.28
CA ARG A 128 -7.77 10.82 -12.31
C ARG A 128 -6.52 10.18 -12.93
N ALA A 129 -6.40 10.08 -14.25
CA ALA A 129 -5.23 9.52 -14.90
C ALA A 129 -4.11 10.57 -14.97
N ARG A 130 -3.34 10.70 -13.88
CA ARG A 130 -2.34 11.76 -13.73
C ARG A 130 -1.00 11.28 -13.16
N VAL A 131 -0.98 10.20 -12.39
CA VAL A 131 0.24 9.72 -11.73
C VAL A 131 1.12 9.03 -12.76
N LEU A 132 2.32 9.55 -13.00
CA LEU A 132 3.29 8.89 -13.88
C LEU A 132 3.94 7.74 -13.12
N ILE A 133 3.83 6.53 -13.67
CA ILE A 133 4.40 5.31 -13.10
C ILE A 133 5.61 4.85 -13.89
N LYS A 134 6.58 4.28 -13.19
CA LYS A 134 7.80 3.68 -13.74
C LYS A 134 7.93 2.23 -13.31
N LYS A 135 8.70 1.45 -14.05
CA LYS A 135 9.08 0.08 -13.64
C LYS A 135 9.60 0.10 -12.21
N ASN A 136 9.20 -0.89 -11.42
CA ASN A 136 9.53 -1.05 -10.00
C ASN A 136 8.91 -0.03 -9.03
N ASP A 137 8.08 0.90 -9.51
CA ASP A 137 7.20 1.67 -8.64
C ASP A 137 6.21 0.72 -7.93
N ILE A 138 5.79 1.08 -6.72
CA ILE A 138 4.76 0.36 -5.98
C ILE A 138 3.56 1.28 -5.81
N LEU A 139 2.42 0.87 -6.36
CA LEU A 139 1.15 1.57 -6.18
C LEU A 139 0.47 1.10 -4.89
N ILE A 140 0.22 2.03 -3.99
CA ILE A 140 -0.52 1.80 -2.75
C ILE A 140 -1.83 2.60 -2.82
N PRO A 141 -3.01 1.95 -2.85
CA PRO A 141 -4.28 2.65 -2.79
C PRO A 141 -4.40 3.51 -1.53
N SER A 142 -4.97 4.71 -1.64
CA SER A 142 -5.18 5.59 -0.48
C SER A 142 -6.52 5.34 0.23
N LEU A 143 -7.45 4.66 -0.43
CA LEU A 143 -8.81 4.43 0.07
C LEU A 143 -8.89 3.19 0.97
N ALA A 144 -9.49 3.34 2.16
CA ALA A 144 -9.76 2.22 3.06
C ALA A 144 -10.59 1.13 2.36
N GLY A 145 -10.37 -0.13 2.75
CA GLY A 145 -10.97 -1.29 2.09
C GLY A 145 -10.32 -1.68 0.76
N THR A 146 -9.38 -0.89 0.24
CA THR A 146 -8.65 -1.22 -1.00
C THR A 146 -7.18 -1.56 -0.80
N PHE A 147 -6.66 -1.56 0.44
CA PHE A 147 -5.24 -1.81 0.74
C PHE A 147 -4.72 -3.20 0.37
N ASN A 148 -5.59 -4.17 0.05
CA ASN A 148 -5.16 -5.45 -0.52
C ASN A 148 -4.71 -5.33 -1.98
N LYS A 149 -5.05 -4.22 -2.66
CA LYS A 149 -4.77 -3.98 -4.08
C LYS A 149 -3.50 -3.15 -4.29
N ILE A 150 -2.43 -3.54 -3.60
CA ILE A 150 -1.09 -2.97 -3.77
C ILE A 150 -0.41 -3.68 -4.94
N ALA A 151 0.16 -2.93 -5.88
CA ALA A 151 0.78 -3.49 -7.10
C ALA A 151 2.23 -3.05 -7.26
N LEU A 152 3.07 -3.94 -7.77
CA LEU A 152 4.41 -3.63 -8.28
C LEU A 152 4.31 -3.37 -9.78
N ILE A 153 4.83 -2.24 -10.26
CA ILE A 153 4.74 -1.85 -11.67
C ILE A 153 5.71 -2.69 -12.52
N PRO A 154 5.20 -3.47 -13.48
CA PRO A 154 6.02 -4.23 -14.42
C PRO A 154 6.59 -3.33 -15.52
N GLU A 155 7.52 -3.89 -16.29
CA GLU A 155 8.24 -3.18 -17.35
C GLU A 155 7.34 -2.69 -18.49
N ASP A 156 6.29 -3.43 -18.84
CA ASP A 156 5.33 -3.09 -19.89
C ASP A 156 4.39 -1.92 -19.53
N LEU A 157 4.48 -1.45 -18.28
CA LEU A 157 3.77 -0.29 -17.74
C LEU A 157 4.72 0.86 -17.37
N ASP A 158 5.99 0.79 -17.77
CA ASP A 158 6.93 1.90 -17.59
C ASP A 158 6.53 3.14 -18.39
N ASN A 159 6.61 4.32 -17.77
CA ASN A 159 6.21 5.62 -18.33
C ASN A 159 4.73 5.73 -18.77
N HIS A 160 3.86 4.98 -18.09
CA HIS A 160 2.40 5.02 -18.25
C HIS A 160 1.72 5.69 -17.05
N LEU A 161 0.39 5.59 -16.94
CA LEU A 161 -0.39 6.34 -15.95
C LEU A 161 -1.10 5.44 -14.95
N ALA A 162 -1.21 5.94 -13.73
CA ALA A 162 -2.05 5.39 -12.69
C ALA A 162 -3.02 6.44 -12.14
N THR A 163 -4.02 5.97 -11.40
CA THR A 163 -5.00 6.82 -10.74
C THR A 163 -4.35 7.69 -9.66
N THR A 164 -4.84 8.92 -9.49
CA THR A 164 -4.51 9.76 -8.32
C THR A 164 -5.01 9.19 -7.00
N GLY A 165 -5.86 8.17 -7.02
CA GLY A 165 -6.28 7.41 -5.83
C GLY A 165 -5.24 6.44 -5.27
N CYS A 166 -4.01 6.46 -5.79
CA CYS A 166 -2.89 5.69 -5.28
C CYS A 166 -1.71 6.62 -4.96
N PHE A 167 -0.98 6.27 -3.90
CA PHE A 167 0.39 6.72 -3.71
C PHE A 167 1.30 5.92 -4.62
N ASN A 168 2.18 6.62 -5.33
CA ASN A 168 3.27 5.99 -6.08
C ASN A 168 4.52 5.99 -5.21
N VAL A 169 4.99 4.81 -4.79
CA VAL A 169 6.13 4.64 -3.88
C VAL A 169 7.33 4.06 -4.64
N ARG A 170 8.48 4.71 -4.50
CA ARG A 170 9.77 4.30 -5.08
C ARG A 170 10.74 3.88 -3.99
N ALA A 171 11.38 2.74 -4.19
CA ALA A 171 12.49 2.31 -3.35
C ALA A 171 13.70 3.24 -3.56
N LYS A 172 14.39 3.64 -2.49
CA LYS A 172 15.67 4.37 -2.58
C LYS A 172 16.87 3.46 -2.86
N LYS A 173 16.69 2.15 -2.67
CA LYS A 173 17.69 1.09 -2.88
C LYS A 173 17.05 -0.05 -3.68
N ASP A 174 17.87 -0.93 -4.23
CA ASP A 174 17.44 -2.03 -5.11
C ASP A 174 16.77 -3.19 -4.36
N ASN A 175 15.56 -2.97 -3.83
CA ASN A 175 14.71 -4.02 -3.25
C ASN A 175 13.19 -3.77 -3.41
N PRO A 176 12.70 -3.41 -4.61
CA PRO A 176 11.28 -3.10 -4.82
C PRO A 176 10.38 -4.33 -4.61
N GLU A 177 10.81 -5.53 -4.96
CA GLU A 177 10.05 -6.77 -4.75
C GLU A 177 9.88 -7.10 -3.27
N PHE A 178 10.93 -6.89 -2.47
CA PHE A 178 10.85 -7.06 -1.02
C PHE A 178 9.87 -6.06 -0.40
N LEU A 179 9.94 -4.77 -0.80
CA LEU A 179 9.00 -3.76 -0.32
C LEU A 179 7.57 -4.07 -0.74
N PHE A 180 7.35 -4.57 -1.96
CA PHE A 180 6.06 -5.01 -2.43
C PHE A 180 5.47 -6.13 -1.54
N LEU A 181 6.28 -7.14 -1.19
CA LEU A 181 5.86 -8.20 -0.28
C LEU A 181 5.59 -7.67 1.13
N LEU A 182 6.47 -6.80 1.65
CA LEU A 182 6.33 -6.19 2.96
C LEU A 182 5.06 -5.34 3.07
N PHE A 183 4.75 -4.52 2.06
CA PHE A 183 3.57 -3.65 2.08
C PHE A 183 2.26 -4.42 2.01
N ARG A 184 2.29 -5.65 1.52
CA ARG A 184 1.09 -6.51 1.45
C ARG A 184 0.87 -7.31 2.73
N ASN A 185 1.85 -7.33 3.63
CA ASN A 185 1.73 -7.97 4.93
C ASN A 185 0.74 -7.22 5.84
N PRO A 186 -0.09 -7.93 6.64
CA PRO A 186 -0.98 -7.33 7.64
C PRO A 186 -0.31 -6.26 8.53
N ILE A 187 0.92 -6.49 9.00
CA ILE A 187 1.65 -5.55 9.87
C ILE A 187 1.77 -4.15 9.25
N PHE A 188 2.01 -4.08 7.93
CA PHE A 188 2.08 -2.80 7.23
C PHE A 188 0.69 -2.22 6.96
N LYS A 189 -0.26 -3.06 6.51
CA LYS A 189 -1.62 -2.61 6.20
C LYS A 189 -2.33 -2.05 7.43
N SER A 190 -2.14 -2.63 8.61
CA SER A 190 -2.67 -2.10 9.87
C SER A 190 -2.17 -0.68 10.16
N GLN A 191 -0.92 -0.35 9.82
CA GLN A 191 -0.41 1.02 9.95
C GLN A 191 -1.06 1.97 8.94
N LEU A 192 -1.36 1.51 7.72
CA LEU A 192 -2.14 2.31 6.74
C LEU A 192 -3.57 2.57 7.24
N GLU A 193 -4.24 1.53 7.73
CA GLU A 193 -5.61 1.59 8.24
C GLU A 193 -5.73 2.56 9.42
N GLN A 194 -4.80 2.50 10.38
CA GLN A 194 -4.76 3.42 11.52
C GLN A 194 -4.72 4.89 11.08
N GLN A 195 -4.02 5.20 9.98
CA GLN A 195 -3.87 6.58 9.51
C GLN A 195 -5.07 7.07 8.68
N THR A 196 -6.07 6.23 8.43
CA THR A 196 -7.26 6.65 7.69
C THR A 196 -8.08 7.68 8.46
N THR A 197 -8.72 8.56 7.70
CA THR A 197 -9.61 9.63 8.18
C THR A 197 -10.82 9.73 7.25
N GLY A 198 -11.91 10.31 7.75
CA GLY A 198 -13.14 10.52 6.99
C GLY A 198 -14.25 9.52 7.36
N ALA A 199 -15.48 10.01 7.45
CA ALA A 199 -16.64 9.24 7.92
C ALA A 199 -17.30 8.40 6.82
N ILE A 200 -17.52 8.98 5.64
CA ILE A 200 -18.24 8.31 4.53
C ILE A 200 -17.27 7.55 3.62
N MET A 201 -16.12 8.16 3.33
CA MET A 201 -15.10 7.61 2.46
C MET A 201 -13.74 7.76 3.15
N SER A 202 -13.35 6.76 3.93
CA SER A 202 -12.14 6.84 4.74
C SER A 202 -10.90 6.66 3.86
N ALA A 203 -9.95 7.58 3.94
CA ALA A 203 -8.71 7.52 3.16
C ALA A 203 -7.53 8.00 3.99
N ILE A 204 -6.33 7.60 3.57
CA ILE A 204 -5.09 8.18 4.09
C ILE A 204 -4.96 9.60 3.50
N PRO A 205 -4.79 10.63 4.36
CA PRO A 205 -4.68 12.02 3.92
C PRO A 205 -3.40 12.30 3.12
#